data_AF-A0AAJ2J0H2-F1
#
_entry.id   AF-A0AAJ2J0H2-F1
#
_cell.length_a   1.000
_cell.length_b   1.000
_cell.length_c   1.000
_cell.angle_alpha   90.00
_cell.angle_beta   90.00
_cell.angle_gamma   90.00
#
_symmetry.space_group_name_H-M   'P 1'
#
loop_
_entity.id
_entity.type
_entity.pdbx_description
1 polymer ?
#
loop_
_entity_poly.entity_id
_entity_poly.type
_entity_poly.pdbx_seq_one_letter_code
_entity_poly.pdbx_strand_id
1 'polypeptide(L)'
;MVTIITKNSSTSCRSARRWLDNHDINYEEINISRQPFNLTRDILIQILSLEEEGLSALYGRKKKTDPKYQWLVKSIEELSLESALSFLQNHLELLCTPIIFDEKRVQLGYDSENIRKFIPKEKRRVDARRKMSHLREMELLAG
;
A
#
# COMPACT_ATOMS: atom_id res chain seq x y z
N MET A 1 -10.68 4.54 -7.82
CA MET A 1 -10.71 5.11 -6.45
C MET A 1 -9.55 4.50 -5.65
N VAL A 2 -8.93 5.23 -4.70
CA VAL A 2 -7.84 4.67 -3.87
C VAL A 2 -8.45 3.97 -2.64
N THR A 3 -7.90 2.81 -2.28
CA THR A 3 -8.24 2.08 -1.06
C THR A 3 -6.98 1.86 -0.24
N ILE A 4 -7.09 2.00 1.08
CA ILE A 4 -6.01 1.69 2.03
C ILE A 4 -6.45 0.63 3.04
N ILE A 5 -5.69 -0.45 3.13
CA ILE A 5 -5.84 -1.50 4.15
C ILE A 5 -4.91 -1.18 5.31
N THR A 6 -5.45 -1.11 6.52
CA THR A 6 -4.72 -0.70 7.72
C THR A 6 -4.94 -1.64 8.90
N LYS A 7 -4.04 -1.54 9.89
CA LYS A 7 -4.17 -2.19 11.19
C LYS A 7 -3.99 -1.21 12.33
N ASN A 8 -4.52 -1.56 13.50
CA ASN A 8 -4.40 -0.75 14.71
C ASN A 8 -2.93 -0.59 15.13
N SER A 9 -2.63 0.53 15.79
CA SER A 9 -1.31 0.86 16.35
C SER A 9 -0.12 0.85 15.37
N SER A 10 -0.35 0.78 14.05
CA SER A 10 0.71 0.82 13.04
C SER A 10 1.19 2.24 12.73
N THR A 11 2.45 2.54 13.02
CA THR A 11 3.09 3.82 12.64
C THR A 11 3.06 4.01 11.13
N SER A 12 3.39 2.97 10.35
CA SER A 12 3.37 3.04 8.88
C SER A 12 1.97 3.34 8.33
N CYS A 13 0.90 2.79 8.93
CA CYS A 13 -0.47 3.13 8.53
C CYS A 13 -0.82 4.59 8.84
N ARG A 14 -0.40 5.11 10.00
CA ARG A 14 -0.59 6.53 10.35
C ARG A 14 0.15 7.44 9.37
N SER A 15 1.39 7.11 9.01
CA SER A 15 2.18 7.86 8.03
C SER A 15 1.52 7.86 6.65
N ALA A 16 1.02 6.72 6.17
CA ALA A 16 0.34 6.64 4.88
C ALA A 16 -0.96 7.46 4.83
N ARG A 17 -1.83 7.35 5.85
CA ARG A 17 -3.05 8.17 5.92
C ARG A 17 -2.72 9.65 5.89
N ARG A 18 -1.82 10.10 6.78
CA ARG A 18 -1.38 11.50 6.82
C ARG A 18 -0.82 11.97 5.48
N TRP A 19 -0.08 11.11 4.78
CA TRP A 19 0.45 11.45 3.46
C TRP A 19 -0.66 11.63 2.42
N LEU A 20 -1.64 10.73 2.37
CA LEU A 20 -2.80 10.82 1.48
C LEU A 20 -3.63 12.08 1.79
N ASP A 21 -3.90 12.33 3.07
CA ASP A 21 -4.63 13.51 3.54
C ASP A 21 -3.91 14.80 3.14
N ASN A 22 -2.59 14.90 3.38
CA ASN A 22 -1.77 16.06 3.03
C ASN A 22 -1.70 16.36 1.53
N HIS A 23 -2.00 15.38 0.66
CA HIS A 23 -2.02 15.55 -0.80
C HIS A 23 -3.45 15.63 -1.36
N ASP A 24 -4.45 15.76 -0.47
CA ASP A 24 -5.87 15.79 -0.79
C ASP A 24 -6.28 14.61 -1.69
N ILE A 25 -5.82 13.41 -1.36
CA ILE A 25 -6.18 12.18 -2.08
C ILE A 25 -7.31 11.52 -1.32
N ASN A 26 -8.48 11.41 -1.95
CA ASN A 26 -9.60 10.67 -1.38
C ASN A 26 -9.32 9.16 -1.40
N TYR A 27 -9.61 8.49 -0.29
CA TYR A 27 -9.48 7.05 -0.17
C TYR A 27 -10.57 6.44 0.70
N GLU A 28 -10.83 5.15 0.48
CA GLU A 28 -11.59 4.31 1.40
C GLU A 28 -10.64 3.52 2.31
N GLU A 29 -10.98 3.38 3.59
CA GLU A 29 -10.17 2.64 4.55
C GLU A 29 -10.81 1.31 4.95
N ILE A 30 -10.05 0.22 4.81
CA ILE A 30 -10.38 -1.10 5.36
C ILE A 30 -9.47 -1.36 6.55
N ASN A 31 -9.99 -1.20 7.77
CA ASN A 31 -9.23 -1.53 8.98
C ASN A 31 -9.46 -2.98 9.39
N ILE A 32 -8.50 -3.85 9.07
CA ILE A 32 -8.62 -5.31 9.28
C ILE A 32 -8.52 -5.71 10.75
N SER A 33 -8.06 -4.82 11.64
CA SER A 33 -8.10 -5.06 13.09
C SER A 33 -9.49 -4.84 13.68
N ARG A 34 -10.34 -4.03 13.03
CA ARG A 34 -11.71 -3.73 13.47
C ARG A 34 -12.75 -4.53 12.70
N GLN A 35 -12.54 -4.67 11.40
CA GLN A 35 -13.46 -5.30 10.46
C GLN A 35 -12.69 -6.31 9.59
N PRO A 36 -12.22 -7.43 10.18
CA PRO A 36 -11.42 -8.42 9.47
C PRO A 36 -12.15 -9.00 8.25
N PHE A 37 -13.47 -9.17 8.33
CA PHE A 37 -14.32 -9.70 7.26
C PHE A 37 -14.40 -8.81 6.01
N ASN A 38 -13.99 -7.54 6.10
CA ASN A 38 -13.96 -6.64 4.95
C ASN A 38 -12.76 -6.89 4.03
N LEU A 39 -11.77 -7.67 4.47
CA LEU A 39 -10.71 -8.16 3.60
C LEU A 39 -11.19 -9.42 2.85
N THR A 40 -11.83 -9.22 1.71
CA THR A 40 -12.36 -10.30 0.90
C THR A 40 -11.27 -10.96 0.04
N ARG A 41 -11.57 -12.14 -0.50
CA ARG A 41 -10.67 -12.84 -1.43
C ARG A 41 -10.44 -12.02 -2.70
N ASP A 42 -11.49 -11.40 -3.24
CA ASP A 42 -11.41 -10.59 -4.46
C ASP A 42 -10.45 -9.41 -4.29
N ILE A 43 -10.44 -8.78 -3.11
CA ILE A 43 -9.47 -7.72 -2.79
C ILE A 43 -8.04 -8.26 -2.82
N LEU A 44 -7.79 -9.43 -2.22
CA LEU A 44 -6.46 -10.04 -2.25
C LEU A 44 -6.04 -10.43 -3.66
N ILE A 45 -6.94 -10.98 -4.48
CA ILE A 45 -6.68 -11.30 -5.89
C ILE A 45 -6.36 -10.02 -6.67
N GLN A 46 -7.11 -8.93 -6.47
CA GLN A 46 -6.83 -7.65 -7.11
C GLN A 46 -5.43 -7.15 -6.75
N ILE A 47 -5.09 -7.14 -5.46
CA ILE A 47 -3.76 -6.72 -4.99
C ILE A 47 -2.67 -7.56 -5.65
N LEU A 48 -2.83 -8.89 -5.69
CA LEU A 48 -1.88 -9.80 -6.33
C LEU A 48 -1.77 -9.59 -7.84
N SER A 49 -2.86 -9.25 -8.53
CA SER A 49 -2.82 -8.99 -9.98
C SER A 49 -2.02 -7.75 -10.36
N LEU A 50 -1.75 -6.86 -9.39
CA LEU A 50 -0.99 -5.63 -9.55
C LEU A 50 0.46 -5.75 -9.02
N GLU A 51 0.82 -6.88 -8.43
CA GLU A 51 2.07 -7.10 -7.71
C GLU A 51 2.96 -8.10 -8.46
N GLU A 52 4.27 -7.86 -8.48
CA GLU A 52 5.22 -8.62 -9.31
C GLU A 52 5.91 -9.77 -8.56
N GLU A 53 6.17 -9.63 -7.26
CA GLU A 53 6.77 -10.66 -6.39
C GLU A 53 5.76 -11.74 -5.91
N GLY A 54 4.51 -11.64 -6.37
CA GLY A 54 3.40 -12.53 -6.05
C GLY A 54 3.00 -12.50 -4.58
N LEU A 55 2.60 -13.67 -4.06
CA LEU A 55 2.09 -13.80 -2.69
C LEU A 55 3.10 -13.36 -1.63
N SER A 56 4.39 -13.53 -1.93
CA SER A 56 5.48 -13.22 -1.00
C SER A 56 5.55 -11.76 -0.57
N ALA A 57 5.05 -10.86 -1.43
CA ALA A 57 5.02 -9.44 -1.13
C ALA A 57 3.99 -9.09 -0.04
N LEU A 58 2.92 -9.89 0.07
CA LEU A 58 1.82 -9.62 1.01
C LEU A 58 2.20 -9.84 2.46
N TYR A 59 3.23 -10.64 2.77
CA TYR A 59 3.67 -10.88 4.13
C TYR A 59 5.00 -10.18 4.44
N GLY A 60 5.00 -9.35 5.48
CA GLY A 60 6.06 -8.36 5.70
C GLY A 60 7.36 -8.91 6.34
N ARG A 61 8.52 -8.48 5.87
CA ARG A 61 9.86 -8.87 6.38
C ARG A 61 10.17 -8.53 7.86
N LYS A 62 9.29 -7.81 8.57
CA LYS A 62 9.58 -7.18 9.87
C LYS A 62 9.71 -8.16 11.05
N LYS A 63 9.22 -9.39 10.91
CA LYS A 63 9.28 -10.42 11.97
C LYS A 63 10.08 -11.65 11.56
N LYS A 64 11.03 -11.48 10.63
CA LYS A 64 11.86 -12.59 10.13
C LYS A 64 12.60 -13.36 11.21
N THR A 65 12.85 -12.80 12.38
CA THR A 65 13.53 -13.47 13.50
C THR A 65 12.57 -14.18 14.47
N ASP A 66 11.26 -13.97 14.35
CA ASP A 66 10.25 -14.65 15.17
C ASP A 66 10.02 -16.07 14.63
N PRO A 67 10.33 -17.14 15.39
CA PRO A 67 10.16 -18.52 14.91
C PRO A 67 8.72 -18.85 14.52
N LYS A 68 7.73 -18.28 15.22
CA LYS A 68 6.32 -18.48 14.88
C LYS A 68 6.00 -17.85 13.52
N TYR A 69 6.53 -16.65 13.27
CA TYR A 69 6.38 -15.99 11.97
C TYR A 69 7.02 -16.78 10.84
N GLN A 70 8.25 -17.27 11.03
CA GLN A 70 8.94 -18.11 10.04
C GLN A 70 8.13 -19.36 9.70
N TRP A 71 7.60 -20.05 10.72
CA TRP A 71 6.77 -21.23 10.53
C TRP A 71 5.49 -20.91 9.74
N LEU A 72 4.80 -19.83 10.07
CA LEU A 72 3.59 -19.41 9.34
C LEU A 72 3.89 -19.07 7.88
N VAL A 73 5.00 -18.38 7.60
CA VAL A 73 5.40 -18.04 6.22
C VAL A 73 5.74 -19.30 5.42
N LYS A 74 6.51 -20.23 6.00
CA LYS A 74 6.83 -21.50 5.34
C LYS A 74 5.56 -22.29 5.00
N SER A 75 4.60 -22.34 5.92
CA SER A 75 3.32 -23.00 5.69
C SER A 75 2.58 -22.40 4.49
N ILE A 76 2.61 -21.07 4.30
CA ILE A 76 1.95 -20.41 3.16
C ILE A 76 2.57 -20.84 1.82
N GLU A 77 3.89 -20.95 1.75
CA GLU A 77 4.62 -21.25 0.50
C GLU A 77 4.34 -22.67 -0.03
N GLU A 78 3.85 -23.57 0.82
CA GLU A 78 3.48 -24.94 0.48
C GLU A 78 2.00 -25.08 0.06
N LEU A 79 1.19 -24.01 0.16
CA LEU A 79 -0.24 -24.03 -0.14
C LEU A 79 -0.54 -23.72 -1.60
N SER A 80 -1.68 -24.24 -2.09
CA SER A 80 -2.30 -23.72 -3.31
C SER A 80 -2.73 -22.25 -3.10
N LEU A 81 -2.87 -21.49 -4.20
CA LEU A 81 -3.28 -20.08 -4.13
C LEU A 81 -4.56 -19.89 -3.30
N GLU A 82 -5.60 -20.70 -3.54
CA GLU A 82 -6.87 -20.63 -2.79
C GLU A 82 -6.71 -20.84 -1.29
N SER A 83 -5.92 -21.85 -0.91
CA SER A 83 -5.63 -22.14 0.49
C SER A 83 -4.78 -21.04 1.12
N ALA A 84 -3.84 -20.47 0.38
CA ALA A 84 -2.97 -19.40 0.84
C ALA A 84 -3.73 -18.08 1.06
N LEU A 85 -4.66 -17.74 0.16
CA LEU A 85 -5.57 -16.59 0.31
C LEU A 85 -6.43 -16.75 1.57
N SER A 86 -7.01 -17.93 1.76
CA SER A 86 -7.81 -18.25 2.95
C SER A 86 -6.97 -18.22 4.22
N PHE A 87 -5.72 -18.67 4.15
CA PHE A 87 -4.77 -18.60 5.25
C PHE A 87 -4.46 -17.16 5.65
N LEU A 88 -4.21 -16.26 4.69
CA LEU A 88 -3.97 -14.84 4.96
C LEU A 88 -5.18 -14.14 5.61
N GLN A 89 -6.41 -14.50 5.21
CA GLN A 89 -7.63 -13.98 5.84
C GLN A 89 -7.75 -14.41 7.31
N ASN A 90 -7.25 -15.59 7.66
CA ASN A 90 -7.22 -16.10 9.05
C ASN A 90 -6.01 -15.59 9.86
N HIS A 91 -4.95 -15.16 9.19
CA HIS A 91 -3.68 -14.72 9.79
C HIS A 91 -3.30 -13.30 9.37
N LEU A 92 -4.20 -12.35 9.64
CA LEU A 92 -4.05 -10.93 9.27
C LEU A 92 -2.79 -10.27 9.85
N GLU A 93 -2.21 -10.81 10.92
CA GLU A 93 -0.95 -10.34 11.50
C GLU A 93 0.25 -10.49 10.56
N LEU A 94 0.15 -11.36 9.55
CA LEU A 94 1.18 -11.58 8.55
C LEU A 94 1.23 -10.46 7.51
N LEU A 95 0.08 -9.82 7.24
CA LEU A 95 -0.05 -8.85 6.18
C LEU A 95 0.85 -7.62 6.37
N CYS A 96 1.60 -7.32 5.32
CA CYS A 96 2.38 -6.11 5.18
C CYS A 96 1.42 -4.93 5.09
N THR A 97 1.35 -4.11 6.14
CA THR A 97 0.42 -2.97 6.22
C THR A 97 1.20 -1.66 6.39
N PRO A 98 0.75 -0.55 5.78
CA PRO A 98 -0.47 -0.42 4.98
C PRO A 98 -0.36 -1.07 3.59
N ILE A 99 -1.48 -1.49 3.01
CA ILE A 99 -1.59 -1.82 1.57
C ILE A 99 -2.43 -0.72 0.93
N ILE A 100 -1.88 -0.03 -0.06
CA ILE A 100 -2.56 1.08 -0.74
C ILE A 100 -2.73 0.67 -2.19
N PHE A 101 -3.93 0.71 -2.73
CA PHE A 101 -4.16 0.28 -4.10
C PHE A 101 -5.32 1.02 -4.77
N ASP A 102 -5.37 0.93 -6.09
CA ASP A 102 -6.52 1.27 -6.92
C ASP A 102 -6.62 0.26 -8.09
N GLU A 103 -7.30 0.63 -9.17
CA GLU A 103 -7.46 -0.21 -10.36
C GLU A 103 -6.16 -0.55 -11.09
N LYS A 104 -5.08 0.23 -10.90
CA LYS A 104 -3.86 0.17 -11.72
C LYS A 104 -2.58 0.08 -10.92
N ARG A 105 -2.63 0.36 -9.62
CA ARG A 105 -1.45 0.60 -8.80
C ARG A 105 -1.64 -0.08 -7.46
N VAL A 106 -0.60 -0.73 -6.94
CA VAL A 106 -0.53 -1.27 -5.58
C VAL A 106 0.77 -0.84 -4.91
N GLN A 107 0.73 -0.55 -3.62
CA GLN A 107 1.89 -0.33 -2.78
C GLN A 107 1.74 -1.09 -1.47
N LEU A 108 2.78 -1.86 -1.14
CA LEU A 108 2.86 -2.65 0.06
C LEU A 108 3.84 -1.99 1.04
N GLY A 109 3.35 -1.66 2.22
CA GLY A 109 4.06 -0.83 3.19
C GLY A 109 4.00 0.67 2.85
N TYR A 110 4.56 1.47 3.75
CA TYR A 110 4.67 2.92 3.54
C TYR A 110 6.08 3.28 3.09
N ASP A 111 6.14 4.03 1.99
CA ASP A 111 7.32 4.71 1.48
C ASP A 111 6.84 6.03 0.86
N SER A 112 7.42 7.15 1.30
CA SER A 112 6.94 8.50 0.97
C SER A 112 7.21 8.91 -0.48
N GLU A 113 8.13 8.25 -1.16
CA GLU A 113 8.46 8.55 -2.56
C GLU A 113 7.62 7.69 -3.49
N ASN A 114 7.52 6.39 -3.22
CA ASN A 114 6.73 5.47 -4.03
C ASN A 114 5.23 5.77 -3.96
N ILE A 115 4.72 6.25 -2.82
CA ILE A 115 3.29 6.57 -2.63
C ILE A 115 2.83 7.73 -3.52
N ARG A 116 3.76 8.56 -4.02
CA ARG A 116 3.48 9.63 -5.01
C ARG A 116 2.83 9.09 -6.28
N LYS A 117 2.99 7.80 -6.57
CA LYS A 117 2.33 7.17 -7.71
C LYS A 117 0.82 7.26 -7.64
N PHE A 118 0.21 7.46 -6.46
CA PHE A 118 -1.24 7.63 -6.28
C PHE A 118 -1.77 9.03 -6.58
N ILE A 119 -0.90 10.04 -6.77
CA ILE A 119 -1.34 11.40 -7.11
C ILE A 119 -2.09 11.38 -8.46
N PRO A 120 -3.32 11.92 -8.53
CA PRO A 120 -4.07 12.05 -9.77
C PRO A 120 -3.26 12.74 -10.88
N LYS A 121 -3.46 12.31 -12.13
CA LYS A 121 -2.69 12.82 -13.27
C LYS A 121 -2.89 14.33 -13.45
N GLU A 122 -4.10 14.81 -13.16
CA GLU A 122 -4.51 16.20 -13.25
C GLU A 122 -3.72 17.06 -12.28
N LYS A 123 -3.62 16.64 -11.00
CA LYS A 123 -2.81 17.33 -9.99
C LYS A 123 -1.32 17.36 -10.37
N ARG A 124 -0.78 16.23 -10.84
CA ARG A 124 0.62 16.15 -11.32
C ARG A 124 0.91 17.15 -12.44
N ARG A 125 -0.02 17.33 -13.40
CA ARG A 125 0.15 18.29 -14.51
C ARG A 125 0.15 19.74 -14.03
N VAL A 126 -0.71 20.07 -13.06
CA VAL A 126 -0.77 21.42 -12.49
C VAL A 126 0.52 21.73 -11.74
N ASP A 127 1.00 20.81 -10.91
CA ASP A 127 2.25 20.99 -10.15
C ASP A 127 3.47 21.12 -11.06
N ALA A 128 3.55 20.30 -12.11
CA ALA A 128 4.64 20.39 -13.09
C ALA A 128 4.64 21.75 -13.81
N ARG A 129 3.46 22.25 -14.22
CA ARG A 129 3.34 23.58 -14.85
C ARG A 129 3.76 24.71 -13.90
N ARG A 130 3.35 24.65 -12.63
CA ARG A 130 3.73 25.64 -11.61
C ARG A 130 5.24 25.66 -11.38
N LYS A 131 5.85 24.48 -11.21
CA LYS A 131 7.32 24.36 -11.05
C LYS A 131 8.08 24.90 -12.26
N MET A 132 7.65 24.56 -13.48
CA MET A 132 8.26 25.09 -14.71
C MET A 132 8.12 26.60 -14.82
N SER A 133 6.97 27.16 -14.43
CA SER A 133 6.75 28.62 -14.44
C SER A 133 7.67 29.32 -13.45
N HIS A 134 7.81 28.78 -12.24
CA HIS A 134 8.70 29.33 -11.21
C HIS A 134 10.17 29.23 -11.59
N LEU A 135 10.63 28.10 -12.15
CA LEU A 135 12.00 27.96 -12.64
C LEU A 135 12.32 29.01 -13.72
N ARG A 136 11.41 29.21 -14.66
CA ARG A 136 11.57 30.23 -15.72
C ARG A 136 11.64 31.65 -15.15
N GLU A 137 10.87 31.95 -14.11
CA GLU A 137 10.93 33.23 -13.41
C GLU A 137 12.28 33.43 -12.71
N MET A 138 12.80 32.40 -12.04
CA MET A 138 14.11 32.44 -11.40
C MET A 138 15.26 32.62 -12.41
N GLU A 139 15.20 31.95 -13.56
CA GLU A 139 16.18 32.11 -14.63
C GLU A 139 16.20 33.54 -15.19
N LEU A 140 15.04 34.17 -15.35
CA LEU A 140 14.92 35.56 -15.80
C LEU A 140 15.47 36.57 -14.79
N LEU A 141 15.40 36.28 -13.49
CA LEU A 141 15.93 37.13 -12.42
C LEU A 141 17.44 36.95 -12.20
N ALA A 142 18.02 35.86 -12.70
CA ALA A 142 19.43 35.53 -12.54
C ALA A 142 20.33 35.96 -13.72
N GLY A 143 19.73 36.44 -14.82
CA GLY A 143 20.42 36.99 -15.99
C GLY A 143 20.34 38.52 -16.03
#